data_AF-A0A419ARG2-F1
#
_entry.id   AF-A0A419ARG2-F1
#
_cell.length_a   1.000
_cell.length_b   1.000
_cell.length_c   1.000
_cell.angle_alpha   90.00
_cell.angle_beta   90.00
_cell.angle_gamma   90.00
#
_symmetry.space_group_name_H-M   'P 1'
#
loop_
_entity.id
_entity.type
_entity.pdbx_description
1 polymer ?
#
loop_
_entity_poly.entity_id
_entity_poly.type
_entity_poly.pdbx_seq_one_letter_code
_entity_poly.pdbx_strand_id
1 'polypeptide(L)' 'PLMVGRIKDGMKIVRVSYTWKLADVPGWVDKDAFSDIKGMAEPEESKIALVKTNKGWSAR' A
#
# COMPACT_ATOMS: atom_id res chain seq x y z
N PRO A 1 -9.90 3.18 6.51
CA PRO A 1 -9.55 3.47 5.10
C PRO A 1 -10.56 4.43 4.45
N LEU A 2 -10.14 5.66 4.12
CA LEU A 2 -10.95 6.63 3.39
C LEU A 2 -10.90 6.32 1.90
N MET A 3 -12.03 5.88 1.32
CA MET A 3 -12.16 5.69 -0.13
C MET A 3 -12.68 6.97 -0.77
N VAL A 4 -11.83 7.66 -1.54
CA VAL A 4 -12.25 8.81 -2.36
C VAL A 4 -12.23 8.37 -3.82
N GLY A 5 -13.40 8.33 -4.45
CA GLY A 5 -13.57 7.97 -5.85
C GLY A 5 -13.51 9.19 -6.78
N ARG A 6 -12.78 9.10 -7.88
CA ARG A 6 -12.88 10.03 -9.02
C ARG A 6 -13.17 9.23 -10.29
N ILE A 7 -14.01 9.76 -11.16
CA ILE A 7 -14.28 9.18 -12.49
C ILE A 7 -13.40 9.92 -13.49
N LYS A 8 -12.58 9.18 -14.26
CA LYS A 8 -11.82 9.72 -15.38
C LYS A 8 -12.13 8.86 -16.60
N ASP A 9 -12.70 9.45 -17.66
CA ASP A 9 -13.00 8.78 -18.93
C ASP A 9 -13.82 7.47 -18.81
N GLY A 10 -14.86 7.47 -17.95
CA GLY A 10 -15.68 6.27 -17.67
C GLY A 10 -14.99 5.22 -16.78
N MET A 11 -13.71 5.40 -16.48
CA MET A 11 -12.92 4.54 -15.60
C MET A 11 -13.13 4.96 -14.14
N LYS A 12 -13.64 4.04 -13.32
CA LYS A 12 -13.77 4.26 -11.86
C LYS A 12 -12.42 4.05 -11.19
N ILE A 13 -11.89 5.12 -10.59
CA ILE A 13 -10.64 5.10 -9.83
C ILE A 13 -10.96 5.37 -8.36
N VAL A 14 -10.43 4.53 -7.47
CA VAL A 14 -10.53 4.71 -6.00
C VAL A 14 -9.12 4.78 -5.42
N ARG A 15 -8.86 5.75 -4.54
CA ARG A 15 -7.64 5.79 -3.74
C ARG A 15 -7.87 5.07 -2.42
N VAL A 16 -6.95 4.17 -2.05
CA VAL A 16 -7.01 3.39 -0.82
C VAL A 16 -5.76 3.68 0.01
N SER A 17 -5.95 4.12 1.25
CA SER A 17 -4.89 4.14 2.27
C SER A 17 -4.79 2.79 2.97
N TYR A 18 -3.58 2.33 3.23
CA TYR A 18 -3.26 1.12 3.98
C TYR A 18 -1.95 1.31 4.75
N THR A 19 -1.69 0.44 5.73
CA THR A 19 -0.38 0.34 6.38
C THR A 19 0.28 -0.98 6.00
N TRP A 20 1.61 -1.01 5.93
CA TRP A 20 2.37 -2.22 5.65
C TRP A 20 3.61 -2.32 6.51
N LYS A 21 4.03 -3.56 6.77
CA LYS A 21 5.27 -3.91 7.47
C LYS A 21 5.85 -5.16 6.81
N LEU A 22 7.16 -5.30 6.79
CA LEU A 22 7.82 -6.54 6.36
C LEU A 22 7.45 -7.68 7.32
N ALA A 23 6.83 -8.73 6.80
CA ALA A 23 6.31 -9.84 7.61
C ALA A 23 7.42 -10.86 7.95
N ASP A 24 8.24 -11.22 6.97
CA ASP A 24 9.21 -12.33 7.07
C ASP A 24 10.64 -11.85 7.32
N VAL A 25 10.82 -10.86 8.21
CA VAL A 25 12.15 -10.39 8.63
C VAL A 25 12.78 -11.44 9.56
N PRO A 26 13.96 -11.99 9.24
CA PRO A 26 14.62 -12.96 10.11
C PRO A 26 14.88 -12.39 11.51
N GLY A 27 14.64 -13.18 12.56
CA GLY A 27 14.72 -12.70 13.94
C GLY A 27 16.12 -12.29 14.42
N TRP A 28 17.18 -12.73 13.73
CA TRP A 28 18.58 -12.34 14.00
C TRP A 28 18.98 -11.01 13.34
N VAL A 29 18.13 -10.45 12.48
CA VAL A 29 18.41 -9.16 11.85
C VAL A 29 18.21 -8.06 12.88
N ASP A 30 19.26 -7.27 13.09
CA ASP A 30 19.16 -5.98 13.77
C ASP A 30 18.36 -5.02 12.89
N LYS A 31 17.14 -4.69 13.31
CA LYS A 31 16.23 -3.85 12.55
C LYS A 31 16.62 -2.37 12.60
N ASP A 32 17.35 -1.96 13.63
CA ASP A 32 17.76 -0.57 13.82
C ASP A 32 18.89 -0.19 12.86
N ALA A 33 19.71 -1.17 12.44
CA ALA A 33 20.69 -1.02 11.37
C ALA A 33 20.06 -0.72 9.99
N PHE A 34 18.75 -0.91 9.82
CA PHE A 34 18.00 -0.65 8.60
C PHE A 34 16.94 0.43 8.80
N SER A 35 17.23 1.44 9.63
CA SER A 35 16.30 2.54 9.97
C SER A 35 15.75 3.29 8.75
N ASP A 36 16.50 3.33 7.65
CA ASP A 36 16.07 3.96 6.39
C ASP A 36 15.09 3.08 5.57
N ILE A 37 14.90 1.82 5.94
CA ILE A 37 13.95 0.92 5.31
C ILE A 37 12.57 1.07 5.99
N LYS A 38 11.66 1.73 5.27
CA LYS A 38 10.25 1.84 5.67
C LYS A 38 9.64 0.47 5.89
N GLY A 39 8.75 0.36 6.88
CA GLY A 39 8.09 -0.91 7.17
C GLY A 39 9.01 -1.96 7.82
N MET A 40 10.24 -1.63 8.20
CA MET A 40 11.17 -2.55 8.89
C MET A 40 10.85 -2.67 10.38
N ALA A 41 10.97 -1.58 11.13
CA ALA A 41 10.70 -1.54 12.57
C ALA A 41 9.21 -1.27 12.86
N GLU A 42 8.63 -0.26 12.22
CA GLU A 42 7.24 0.17 12.42
C GLU A 42 6.41 0.08 11.12
N PRO A 43 5.08 -0.10 11.21
CA PRO A 43 4.21 -0.05 10.04
C PRO A 43 4.24 1.31 9.34
N GLU A 44 4.34 1.30 8.01
CA GLU A 44 4.38 2.50 7.18
C GLU A 44 3.02 2.75 6.52
N GLU A 45 2.52 4.00 6.52
CA GLU A 45 1.33 4.37 5.74
C GLU A 45 1.67 4.46 4.25
N SER A 46 0.78 3.92 3.41
CA SER A 46 0.88 4.05 1.96
C SER A 46 -0.48 4.16 1.31
N LYS A 47 -0.48 4.60 0.05
CA LYS A 47 -1.70 4.83 -0.73
C LYS A 47 -1.54 4.21 -2.11
N ILE A 48 -2.60 3.55 -2.58
CA ILE A 48 -2.64 2.96 -3.91
C ILE A 48 -3.90 3.39 -4.66
N ALA A 49 -3.77 3.59 -5.98
CA ALA A 49 -4.91 3.80 -6.85
C ALA A 49 -5.38 2.46 -7.40
N LEU A 50 -6.64 2.14 -7.16
CA LEU A 50 -7.31 0.99 -7.73
C LEU A 50 -8.21 1.45 -8.87
N VAL A 51 -8.09 0.76 -10.00
CA VAL A 51 -8.89 1.01 -11.18
C VAL A 51 -9.83 -0.17 -11.42
N LYS A 52 -11.11 0.13 -11.62
CA LYS A 52 -12.11 -0.90 -11.92
C LYS A 52 -11.90 -1.44 -13.33
N THR A 53 -11.80 -2.76 -13.44
CA THR A 53 -11.75 -3.52 -14.69
C THR A 53 -12.91 -4.51 -14.73
N ASN A 54 -13.12 -5.17 -15.88
CA ASN A 54 -14.09 -6.26 -16.01
C ASN A 54 -13.70 -7.52 -15.20
N LYS A 55 -12.42 -7.68 -14.85
CA LYS A 55 -11.91 -8.83 -14.06
C LYS A 55 -11.76 -8.53 -12.56
N GLY A 56 -12.15 -7.35 -12.10
CA GLY A 56 -11.98 -6.94 -10.70
C GLY A 56 -11.34 -5.56 -10.56
N TRP A 57 -10.54 -5.38 -9.52
CA TRP A 57 -9.76 -4.15 -9.29
C TRP A 57 -8.29 -4.42 -9.60
N SER A 58 -7.65 -3.50 -10.30
CA SER A 58 -6.22 -3.56 -10.60
C SER A 58 -5.53 -2.35 -9.99
N ALA A 59 -4.38 -2.59 -9.37
CA ALA A 59 -3.50 -1.52 -8.91
C ALA A 59 -2.84 -0.83 -10.10
N ARG A 60 -2.69 0.49 -10.01
CA ARG A 60 -1.90 1.31 -10.92
C ARG A 60 -0.92 2.18 -10.16
#